data_AF-A0AAW6D8Y3-F1
#
_entry.id   AF-A0AAW6D8Y3-F1
#
_cell.length_a   1.000
_cell.length_b   1.000
_cell.length_c   1.000
_cell.angle_alpha   90.00
_cell.angle_beta   90.00
_cell.angle_gamma   90.00
#
_symmetry.space_group_name_H-M   'P 1'
#
loop_
_entity.id
_entity.type
_entity.pdbx_description
1 polymer ?
#
loop_
_entity_poly.entity_id
_entity_poly.type
_entity_poly.pdbx_seq_one_letter_code
_entity_poly.pdbx_strand_id
1 'polypeptide(L)'
;MFLSSFIWMIFMTCVPLFIMTTGYLMKDKTYSKSYFIKLLPIIGIYCLAVSIYTFFDVRVINIDYFGKLLVNIFSFSHYAWYVNMYIGLYLMIPFLNAGFKSFNNRRSQAISLGVLVLFTVIPATLSLFNNNGQNHIILSHLITDYWKGLWPITYYLVGAFIASFKKKSNIKELILSIIILDVLSVLGLSAISKSSLGIEYGVLPVFLLSSLIFYSVIQLKVVIKNGWLQKVVLFISENTLPIYLLSVIGDYYWYPILPNFE
;
A
#
# COMPACT_ATOMS: atom_id res chain seq x y z
N MET A 1 17.55 -17.18 -0.58
CA MET A 1 17.39 -16.07 -1.55
C MET A 1 16.07 -16.13 -2.32
N PHE A 2 15.72 -17.21 -3.03
CA PHE A 2 14.45 -17.24 -3.79
C PHE A 2 13.19 -17.20 -2.89
N LEU A 3 13.13 -18.04 -1.86
CA LEU A 3 12.00 -18.08 -0.92
C LEU A 3 11.82 -16.75 -0.18
N SER A 4 12.90 -16.11 0.24
CA SER A 4 12.87 -14.79 0.88
C SER A 4 12.35 -13.71 -0.07
N SER A 5 12.72 -13.76 -1.36
CA SER A 5 12.21 -12.83 -2.39
C SER A 5 10.72 -13.01 -2.66
N PHE A 6 10.26 -14.27 -2.73
CA PHE A 6 8.85 -14.63 -2.86
C PHE A 6 8.02 -14.06 -1.70
N ILE A 7 8.47 -14.33 -0.46
CA ILE A 7 7.81 -13.83 0.75
C ILE A 7 7.79 -12.30 0.77
N TRP A 8 8.92 -11.67 0.44
CA TRP A 8 9.04 -10.22 0.44
C TRP A 8 8.11 -9.55 -0.58
N MET A 9 7.97 -10.11 -1.78
CA MET A 9 7.08 -9.55 -2.80
C MET A 9 5.60 -9.62 -2.41
N ILE A 10 5.19 -10.70 -1.74
CA ILE A 10 3.86 -10.78 -1.13
C ILE A 10 3.67 -9.65 -0.10
N PHE A 11 4.65 -9.41 0.77
CA PHE A 11 4.56 -8.32 1.76
C PHE A 11 4.55 -6.92 1.14
N MET A 12 5.19 -6.71 -0.01
CA MET A 12 5.12 -5.45 -0.75
C MET A 12 3.69 -5.11 -1.22
N THR A 13 2.79 -6.10 -1.28
CA THR A 13 1.38 -5.85 -1.62
C THR A 13 0.56 -5.28 -0.47
N CYS A 14 1.02 -5.34 0.79
CA CYS A 14 0.22 -4.96 1.96
C CYS A 14 -0.27 -3.50 1.91
N VAL A 15 0.59 -2.55 1.51
CA VAL A 15 0.21 -1.13 1.37
C VAL A 15 -0.81 -0.93 0.22
N PRO A 16 -0.56 -1.44 -1.00
CA PRO A 16 -1.58 -1.47 -2.07
C PRO A 16 -2.91 -2.09 -1.66
N LEU A 17 -2.90 -3.21 -0.94
CA LEU A 17 -4.12 -3.91 -0.47
C LEU A 17 -4.94 -3.04 0.47
N PHE A 18 -4.29 -2.33 1.39
CA PHE A 18 -4.98 -1.36 2.25
C PHE A 18 -5.64 -0.24 1.43
N ILE A 19 -4.93 0.30 0.43
CA ILE A 19 -5.44 1.38 -0.41
C ILE A 19 -6.63 0.91 -1.27
N MET A 20 -6.54 -0.29 -1.85
CA MET A 20 -7.66 -0.89 -2.58
C MET A 20 -8.86 -1.17 -1.65
N THR A 21 -8.60 -1.65 -0.43
CA THR A 21 -9.66 -1.86 0.59
C THR A 21 -10.34 -0.53 0.92
N THR A 22 -9.56 0.55 1.07
CA THR A 22 -10.06 1.91 1.25
C THR A 22 -10.94 2.32 0.05
N GLY A 23 -10.47 2.11 -1.18
CA GLY A 23 -11.24 2.32 -2.41
C GLY A 23 -12.57 1.59 -2.42
N TYR A 24 -12.55 0.30 -2.10
CA TYR A 24 -13.72 -0.57 -2.06
C TYR A 24 -14.76 -0.10 -1.04
N LEU A 25 -14.33 0.23 0.17
CA LEU A 25 -15.21 0.63 1.27
C LEU A 25 -15.69 2.09 1.16
N MET A 26 -14.89 2.97 0.56
CA MET A 26 -15.15 4.41 0.54
C MET A 26 -15.59 4.96 -0.81
N LYS A 27 -15.79 4.12 -1.84
CA LYS A 27 -16.23 4.51 -3.20
C LYS A 27 -17.48 5.41 -3.25
N ASP A 28 -18.32 5.37 -2.22
CA ASP A 28 -19.56 6.12 -2.15
C ASP A 28 -19.49 7.39 -1.29
N LYS A 29 -18.32 7.70 -0.71
CA LYS A 29 -18.13 8.93 0.07
C LYS A 29 -18.14 10.16 -0.84
N THR A 30 -18.87 11.18 -0.39
CA THR A 30 -19.01 12.48 -1.05
C THR A 30 -18.51 13.59 -0.12
N TYR A 31 -18.40 14.80 -0.66
CA TYR A 31 -17.99 15.96 0.12
C TYR A 31 -19.00 16.22 1.26
N SER A 32 -18.50 16.29 2.49
CA SER A 32 -19.25 16.79 3.63
C SER A 32 -18.29 17.23 4.74
N LYS A 33 -18.65 18.24 5.54
CA LYS A 33 -17.82 18.67 6.69
C LYS A 33 -17.58 17.52 7.67
N SER A 34 -18.62 16.72 7.95
CA SER A 34 -18.54 15.55 8.83
C SER A 34 -17.55 14.50 8.32
N TYR A 35 -17.40 14.35 7.00
CA TYR A 35 -16.41 13.44 6.42
C TYR A 35 -14.98 13.82 6.84
N PHE A 36 -14.59 15.08 6.67
CA PHE A 36 -13.22 15.52 7.01
C PHE A 36 -12.93 15.45 8.50
N ILE A 37 -13.93 15.68 9.37
CA ILE A 37 -13.77 15.56 10.83
C ILE A 37 -13.40 14.12 11.23
N LYS A 38 -13.83 13.11 10.48
CA LYS A 38 -13.50 11.69 10.75
C LYS A 38 -12.03 11.35 10.52
N LEU A 39 -11.23 12.26 9.98
CA LEU A 39 -9.78 12.12 9.91
C LEU A 39 -9.10 12.42 11.26
N LEU A 40 -9.72 13.22 12.14
CA LEU A 40 -9.12 13.63 13.42
C LEU A 40 -8.73 12.45 14.33
N PRO A 41 -9.54 11.40 14.51
CA PRO A 41 -9.13 10.25 15.32
C PRO A 41 -7.88 9.55 14.78
N ILE A 42 -7.71 9.51 13.45
CA ILE A 42 -6.55 8.92 12.79
C ILE A 42 -5.29 9.74 13.09
N ILE A 43 -5.41 11.08 13.03
CA ILE A 43 -4.34 12.00 13.42
C ILE A 43 -4.02 11.85 14.91
N GLY A 44 -5.04 11.68 15.77
CA GLY A 44 -4.85 11.43 17.20
C GLY A 44 -4.04 10.17 17.49
N ILE A 45 -4.40 9.04 16.86
CA ILE A 45 -3.65 7.78 16.96
C ILE A 45 -2.21 7.95 16.46
N TYR A 46 -2.03 8.67 15.35
CA TYR A 46 -0.70 8.98 14.82
C TYR A 46 0.15 9.76 15.83
N CYS A 47 -0.36 10.87 16.38
CA CYS A 47 0.36 11.67 17.37
C CYS A 47 0.70 10.86 18.63
N LEU A 48 -0.21 9.98 19.09
CA LEU A 48 0.04 9.08 20.20
C LEU A 48 1.16 8.09 19.90
N ALA A 49 1.13 7.44 18.73
CA ALA A 49 2.19 6.52 18.31
C ALA A 49 3.55 7.22 18.21
N VAL A 50 3.58 8.45 17.67
CA VAL A 50 4.80 9.27 17.61
C VAL A 50 5.33 9.61 18.98
N SER A 51 4.45 9.96 19.91
CA SER A 51 4.83 10.26 21.29
C SER A 51 5.49 9.05 21.95
N ILE A 52 4.96 7.85 21.71
CA ILE A 52 5.50 6.59 22.24
C ILE A 52 6.88 6.30 21.65
N TYR A 53 7.06 6.24 20.32
CA TYR A 53 8.38 5.89 19.80
C TYR A 53 9.42 6.99 20.04
N THR A 54 9.03 8.27 20.06
CA THR A 54 9.95 9.35 20.45
C THR A 54 10.44 9.17 21.88
N PHE A 55 9.61 8.59 22.75
CA PHE A 55 10.03 8.27 24.12
C PHE A 55 11.03 7.12 24.13
N PHE A 56 10.90 6.12 23.26
CA PHE A 56 11.91 5.06 23.12
C PHE A 56 13.28 5.60 22.66
N ASP A 57 13.27 6.64 21.82
CA ASP A 57 14.48 7.30 21.35
C ASP A 57 15.20 8.13 22.43
N VAL A 58 14.46 8.94 23.20
CA VAL A 58 15.07 9.90 24.15
C VAL A 58 15.15 9.33 25.57
N ARG A 59 14.23 8.42 25.93
CA ARG A 59 14.09 7.74 27.23
C ARG A 59 13.86 8.65 28.45
N VAL A 60 13.80 9.97 28.24
CA VAL A 60 13.54 10.98 29.27
C VAL A 60 12.58 12.02 28.69
N ILE A 61 11.63 12.47 29.50
CA ILE A 61 10.69 13.54 29.11
C ILE A 61 11.28 14.88 29.56
N ASN A 62 11.94 15.58 28.65
CA ASN A 62 12.54 16.90 28.85
C ASN A 62 12.27 17.83 27.64
N ILE A 63 12.89 19.01 27.61
CA ILE A 63 12.73 19.96 26.48
C ILE A 63 13.15 19.35 25.14
N ASP A 64 14.19 18.50 25.13
CA ASP A 64 14.68 17.83 23.93
C ASP A 64 13.67 16.80 23.41
N TYR A 65 12.97 16.09 24.31
CA TYR A 65 11.86 15.21 23.94
C TYR A 65 10.75 15.98 23.22
N PHE A 66 10.32 17.12 23.75
CA PHE A 66 9.27 17.92 23.11
C PHE A 66 9.72 18.49 21.76
N GLY A 67 10.98 18.95 21.66
CA GLY A 67 11.56 19.39 20.39
C GLY A 67 11.57 18.27 19.35
N LYS A 68 12.06 17.08 19.72
CA LYS A 68 12.11 15.91 18.85
C LYS A 68 10.72 15.40 18.48
N LEU A 69 9.76 15.44 19.42
CA LEU A 69 8.37 15.08 19.19
C LEU A 69 7.74 15.95 18.09
N LEU A 70 7.93 17.27 18.15
CA LEU A 70 7.42 18.17 17.11
C LEU A 70 8.05 17.88 15.75
N VAL A 71 9.37 17.68 15.70
CA VAL A 71 10.07 17.32 14.46
C VAL A 71 9.51 16.02 13.89
N ASN A 72 9.33 14.99 14.71
CA ASN A 72 8.81 13.69 14.31
C ASN A 72 7.35 13.75 13.80
N ILE A 73 6.50 14.58 14.43
CA ILE A 73 5.11 14.80 13.99
C ILE A 73 5.06 15.48 12.62
N PHE A 74 5.87 16.50 12.37
CA PHE A 74 5.78 17.28 11.12
C PHE A 74 6.62 16.71 9.98
N SER A 75 7.67 15.95 10.29
CA SER A 75 8.50 15.28 9.27
C SER A 75 7.92 13.97 8.78
N PHE A 76 6.89 13.42 9.46
CA PHE A 76 6.36 12.08 9.19
C PHE A 76 7.47 11.02 9.16
N SER A 77 8.37 11.05 10.15
CA SER A 77 9.53 10.16 10.23
C SER A 77 9.16 8.69 10.41
N HIS A 78 10.09 7.80 10.05
CA HIS A 78 9.92 6.34 10.06
C HIS A 78 8.71 5.88 9.25
N TYR A 79 7.84 5.05 9.81
CA TYR A 79 6.64 4.52 9.15
C TYR A 79 5.51 5.55 8.98
N ALA A 80 5.69 6.77 9.48
CA ALA A 80 4.67 7.81 9.37
C ALA A 80 4.51 8.41 7.96
N TRP A 81 5.43 8.16 7.03
CA TRP A 81 5.26 8.52 5.61
C TRP A 81 3.93 7.98 5.05
N TYR A 82 3.50 6.82 5.54
CA TYR A 82 2.23 6.21 5.19
C TYR A 82 1.03 7.05 5.64
N VAL A 83 1.08 7.62 6.84
CA VAL A 83 0.04 8.51 7.37
C VAL A 83 -0.05 9.78 6.52
N ASN A 84 1.10 10.33 6.13
CA ASN A 84 1.16 11.49 5.21
C ASN A 84 0.44 11.19 3.89
N MET A 85 0.80 10.07 3.24
CA MET A 85 0.14 9.62 2.00
C MET A 85 -1.36 9.40 2.20
N TYR A 86 -1.75 8.73 3.30
CA TYR A 86 -3.15 8.43 3.58
C TYR A 86 -3.98 9.70 3.83
N ILE A 87 -3.45 10.69 4.57
CA ILE A 87 -4.10 11.99 4.76
C ILE A 87 -4.37 12.63 3.41
N GLY A 88 -3.35 12.70 2.53
CA GLY A 88 -3.50 13.25 1.19
C GLY A 88 -4.58 12.53 0.38
N LEU A 89 -4.52 11.20 0.34
CA LEU A 89 -5.52 10.38 -0.35
C LEU A 89 -6.93 10.60 0.24
N TYR A 90 -7.08 10.58 1.57
CA TYR A 90 -8.36 10.74 2.26
C TYR A 90 -9.04 12.07 1.89
N LEU A 91 -8.27 13.17 1.85
CA LEU A 91 -8.80 14.47 1.45
C LEU A 91 -9.26 14.47 -0.02
N MET A 92 -8.61 13.70 -0.88
CA MET A 92 -8.94 13.58 -2.30
C MET A 92 -10.14 12.67 -2.59
N ILE A 93 -10.47 11.71 -1.71
CA ILE A 93 -11.51 10.68 -1.93
C ILE A 93 -12.83 11.24 -2.50
N PRO A 94 -13.44 12.31 -1.94
CA PRO A 94 -14.68 12.85 -2.48
C PRO A 94 -14.59 13.29 -3.94
N PHE A 95 -13.46 13.89 -4.33
CA PHE A 95 -13.21 14.36 -5.69
C PHE A 95 -12.95 13.18 -6.64
N LEU A 96 -12.14 12.21 -6.19
CA LEU A 96 -11.88 10.98 -6.94
C LEU A 96 -13.16 10.20 -7.20
N ASN A 97 -14.02 10.06 -6.19
CA ASN A 97 -15.30 9.38 -6.32
C ASN A 97 -16.25 10.12 -7.27
N ALA A 98 -16.34 11.44 -7.17
CA ALA A 98 -17.16 12.24 -8.08
C ALA A 98 -16.69 12.10 -9.54
N GLY A 99 -15.38 12.22 -9.79
CA GLY A 99 -14.79 12.04 -11.12
C GLY A 99 -14.95 10.61 -11.65
N PHE A 100 -14.77 9.60 -10.80
CA PHE A 100 -14.89 8.21 -11.24
C PHE A 100 -16.34 7.78 -11.51
N LYS A 101 -17.30 8.38 -10.80
CA LYS A 101 -18.75 8.16 -11.02
C LYS A 101 -19.30 8.89 -12.23
N SER A 102 -18.63 9.92 -12.74
CA SER A 102 -19.09 10.66 -13.92
C SER A 102 -18.94 9.85 -15.22
N PHE A 103 -18.12 8.78 -15.22
CA PHE A 103 -18.02 7.89 -16.36
C PHE A 103 -19.31 7.07 -16.55
N ASN A 104 -19.96 7.29 -17.71
CA ASN A 104 -21.28 6.72 -18.05
C ASN A 104 -21.36 5.18 -18.04
N ASN A 105 -20.23 4.49 -18.19
CA ASN A 105 -20.21 3.03 -18.21
C ASN A 105 -18.89 2.45 -17.69
N ARG A 106 -18.92 1.15 -17.40
CA ARG A 106 -17.79 0.39 -16.87
C ARG A 106 -16.57 0.36 -17.80
N ARG A 107 -16.80 0.39 -19.12
CA ARG A 107 -15.72 0.40 -20.12
C ARG A 107 -14.93 1.71 -20.03
N SER A 108 -15.62 2.84 -19.91
CA SER A 108 -14.99 4.15 -19.71
C SER A 108 -14.19 4.20 -18.41
N GLN A 109 -14.72 3.65 -17.31
CA GLN A 109 -13.97 3.50 -16.05
C GLN A 109 -12.72 2.62 -16.20
N ALA A 110 -12.82 1.51 -16.93
CA ALA A 110 -11.66 0.65 -17.20
C ALA A 110 -10.60 1.35 -18.06
N ILE A 111 -11.02 2.13 -19.07
CA ILE A 111 -10.10 2.93 -19.89
C ILE A 111 -9.41 4.00 -19.05
N SER A 112 -10.13 4.71 -18.18
CA SER A 112 -9.51 5.72 -17.31
C SER A 112 -8.51 5.11 -16.33
N LEU A 113 -8.80 3.90 -15.81
CA LEU A 113 -7.82 3.15 -15.00
C LEU A 113 -6.60 2.74 -15.84
N GLY A 114 -6.80 2.31 -17.09
CA GLY A 114 -5.71 2.00 -18.01
C GLY A 114 -4.79 3.20 -18.25
N VAL A 115 -5.36 4.40 -18.40
CA VAL A 115 -4.60 5.66 -18.50
C VAL A 115 -3.84 5.95 -17.21
N LEU A 116 -4.46 5.77 -16.04
CA LEU A 116 -3.77 5.94 -14.76
C LEU A 116 -2.60 4.95 -14.61
N VAL A 117 -2.80 3.67 -14.91
CA VAL A 117 -1.74 2.66 -14.90
C VAL A 117 -0.60 3.06 -15.84
N LEU A 118 -0.92 3.57 -17.03
CA LEU A 118 0.08 4.06 -17.98
C LEU A 118 0.96 5.17 -17.39
N PHE A 119 0.41 6.08 -16.58
CA PHE A 119 1.16 7.20 -16.01
C PHE A 119 1.74 6.95 -14.62
N THR A 120 1.18 6.03 -13.84
CA THR A 120 1.61 5.80 -12.46
C THR A 120 2.39 4.51 -12.27
N VAL A 121 2.13 3.49 -13.08
CA VAL A 121 2.72 2.15 -12.90
C VAL A 121 3.79 1.85 -13.94
N ILE A 122 3.53 2.17 -15.20
CA ILE A 122 4.48 1.87 -16.28
C ILE A 122 5.80 2.65 -16.11
N PRO A 123 5.84 3.95 -15.76
CA PRO A 123 7.11 4.67 -15.64
C PRO A 123 8.00 4.09 -14.53
N ALA A 124 7.41 3.81 -13.36
CA ALA A 124 8.11 3.15 -12.25
C ALA A 124 8.64 1.76 -12.64
N THR A 125 7.90 1.03 -13.47
CA THR A 125 8.33 -0.28 -13.99
C THR A 125 9.49 -0.14 -14.98
N LEU A 126 9.41 0.82 -15.91
CA LEU A 126 10.45 1.07 -16.90
C LEU A 126 11.74 1.58 -16.26
N SER A 127 11.66 2.35 -15.17
CA SER A 127 12.85 2.81 -14.45
C SER A 127 13.68 1.65 -13.89
N LEU A 128 13.07 0.50 -13.58
CA LEU A 128 13.81 -0.69 -13.13
C LEU A 128 14.80 -1.19 -14.19
N PHE A 129 14.43 -1.08 -15.47
CA PHE A 129 15.28 -1.54 -16.57
C PHE A 129 16.41 -0.56 -16.90
N ASN A 130 16.24 0.73 -16.55
CA ASN A 130 17.21 1.78 -16.86
C ASN A 130 18.35 1.87 -15.83
N ASN A 131 18.12 1.39 -14.60
CA ASN A 131 19.11 1.41 -13.50
C ASN A 131 20.37 0.55 -13.75
N ASN A 132 20.41 -0.23 -14.83
CA ASN A 132 21.54 -1.09 -15.19
C ASN A 132 22.62 -0.44 -16.07
N GLY A 133 22.51 0.86 -16.37
CA GLY A 133 23.57 1.63 -17.03
C GLY A 133 23.92 1.26 -18.47
N GLN A 134 23.30 0.22 -19.06
CA GLN A 134 23.59 -0.23 -20.43
C GLN A 134 22.39 -0.15 -21.38
N ASN A 135 21.17 -0.05 -20.86
CA ASN A 135 19.96 0.00 -21.68
C ASN A 135 19.28 1.36 -21.50
N HIS A 136 19.69 2.35 -22.29
CA HIS A 136 18.87 3.54 -22.52
C HIS A 136 17.63 3.13 -23.32
N ILE A 137 16.66 2.53 -22.63
CA ILE A 137 15.39 2.18 -23.25
C ILE A 137 14.70 3.50 -23.57
N ILE A 138 14.65 3.88 -24.85
CA ILE A 138 13.97 5.09 -25.33
C ILE A 138 12.54 5.19 -24.75
N LEU A 139 11.90 4.04 -24.50
CA LEU A 139 10.60 3.91 -23.85
C LEU A 139 10.51 4.53 -22.45
N SER A 140 11.58 4.54 -21.65
CA SER A 140 11.57 5.19 -20.33
C SER A 140 11.46 6.71 -20.41
N HIS A 141 11.78 7.30 -21.56
CA HIS A 141 11.60 8.73 -21.83
C HIS A 141 10.28 9.05 -22.55
N LEU A 142 9.58 8.03 -23.09
CA LEU A 142 8.30 8.23 -23.78
C LEU A 142 7.15 8.52 -22.81
N ILE A 143 7.26 8.08 -21.56
CA ILE A 143 6.27 8.34 -20.53
C ILE A 143 6.93 9.12 -19.40
N THR A 144 6.30 10.20 -18.96
CA THR A 144 6.85 11.07 -17.92
C THR A 144 6.85 10.39 -16.54
N ASP A 145 7.98 10.51 -15.84
CA ASP A 145 8.13 10.10 -14.44
C ASP A 145 7.37 10.99 -13.46
N TYR A 146 6.91 12.17 -13.89
CA TYR A 146 6.31 13.17 -13.01
C TYR A 146 5.10 12.64 -12.23
N TRP A 147 4.30 11.78 -12.87
CA TRP A 147 3.05 11.26 -12.28
C TRP A 147 3.21 9.93 -11.55
N LYS A 148 4.42 9.33 -11.50
CA LYS A 148 4.62 8.02 -10.87
C LYS A 148 4.24 8.00 -9.39
N GLY A 149 4.38 9.13 -8.70
CA GLY A 149 3.97 9.31 -7.30
C GLY A 149 2.45 9.22 -7.04
N LEU A 150 1.61 9.27 -8.08
CA LEU A 150 0.16 9.15 -7.96
C LEU A 150 -0.35 7.70 -7.90
N TRP A 151 0.55 6.72 -7.80
CA TRP A 151 0.21 5.30 -7.65
C TRP A 151 -0.85 4.99 -6.56
N PRO A 152 -0.96 5.72 -5.41
CA PRO A 152 -2.03 5.45 -4.45
C PRO A 152 -3.43 5.73 -5.01
N ILE A 153 -3.58 6.74 -5.87
CA ILE A 153 -4.86 7.06 -6.52
C ILE A 153 -5.27 5.92 -7.45
N THR A 154 -4.32 5.37 -8.20
CA THR A 154 -4.54 4.22 -9.09
C THR A 154 -5.05 3.02 -8.29
N TYR A 155 -4.40 2.66 -7.18
CA TYR A 155 -4.89 1.58 -6.32
C TYR A 155 -6.26 1.85 -5.71
N TYR A 156 -6.50 3.08 -5.25
CA TYR A 156 -7.79 3.46 -4.67
C TYR A 156 -8.92 3.26 -5.70
N LEU A 157 -8.72 3.75 -6.92
CA LEU A 157 -9.72 3.62 -7.98
C LEU A 157 -9.85 2.19 -8.50
N VAL A 158 -8.78 1.38 -8.49
CA VAL A 158 -8.87 -0.06 -8.74
C VAL A 158 -9.74 -0.74 -7.69
N GLY A 159 -9.54 -0.45 -6.40
CA GLY A 159 -10.39 -0.97 -5.33
C GLY A 159 -11.86 -0.58 -5.49
N ALA A 160 -12.12 0.69 -5.79
CA ALA A 160 -13.47 1.21 -6.05
C ALA A 160 -14.12 0.55 -7.28
N PHE A 161 -13.35 0.32 -8.34
CA PHE A 161 -13.79 -0.39 -9.55
C PHE A 161 -14.09 -1.87 -9.26
N ILE A 162 -13.22 -2.52 -8.48
CA ILE A 162 -13.37 -3.92 -8.09
C ILE A 162 -14.65 -4.15 -7.29
N ALA A 163 -15.07 -3.18 -6.48
CA ALA A 163 -16.31 -3.27 -5.70
C ALA A 163 -17.59 -3.49 -6.53
N SER A 164 -17.55 -3.19 -7.83
CA SER A 164 -18.66 -3.42 -8.77
C SER A 164 -18.60 -4.77 -9.48
N PHE A 165 -17.59 -5.62 -9.25
CA PHE A 165 -17.52 -6.96 -9.84
C PHE A 165 -18.48 -7.92 -9.12
N LYS A 166 -19.37 -8.52 -9.89
CA LYS A 166 -20.27 -9.59 -9.44
C LYS A 166 -19.85 -10.98 -9.96
N LYS A 167 -18.87 -11.03 -10.87
CA LYS A 167 -18.40 -12.29 -11.45
C LYS A 167 -17.75 -13.12 -10.36
N LYS A 168 -18.21 -14.36 -10.20
CA LYS A 168 -17.55 -15.34 -9.36
C LYS A 168 -16.37 -15.93 -10.13
N SER A 169 -15.25 -16.07 -9.44
CA SER A 169 -14.06 -16.73 -9.98
C SER A 169 -13.70 -17.94 -9.11
N ASN A 170 -13.08 -18.94 -9.74
CA ASN A 170 -12.61 -20.10 -9.04
C ASN A 170 -11.39 -19.72 -8.19
N ILE A 171 -11.49 -19.92 -6.87
CA ILE A 171 -10.42 -19.52 -5.95
C ILE A 171 -9.12 -20.28 -6.20
N LYS A 172 -9.19 -21.54 -6.65
CA LYS A 172 -7.99 -22.33 -6.94
C LYS A 172 -7.22 -21.73 -8.13
N GLU A 173 -7.93 -21.30 -9.17
CA GLU A 173 -7.33 -20.62 -10.32
C GLU A 173 -6.72 -19.28 -9.94
N LEU A 174 -7.36 -18.54 -9.03
CA LEU A 174 -6.84 -17.28 -8.52
C LEU A 174 -5.56 -17.48 -7.69
N ILE A 175 -5.55 -18.43 -6.77
CA ILE A 175 -4.35 -18.78 -5.98
C ILE A 175 -3.22 -19.23 -6.90
N LEU A 176 -3.52 -20.07 -7.90
CA LEU A 176 -2.53 -20.51 -8.87
C LEU A 176 -1.98 -19.32 -9.68
N SER A 177 -2.85 -18.38 -10.08
CA SER A 177 -2.45 -17.17 -10.81
C SER A 177 -1.54 -16.27 -9.96
N ILE A 178 -1.82 -16.13 -8.66
CA ILE A 178 -0.97 -15.39 -7.71
C ILE A 178 0.41 -16.03 -7.62
N ILE A 179 0.48 -17.35 -7.42
CA ILE A 179 1.75 -18.08 -7.30
C ILE A 179 2.56 -17.96 -8.59
N ILE A 180 1.94 -18.17 -9.76
CA ILE A 180 2.61 -18.07 -11.05
C ILE A 180 3.13 -16.64 -11.28
N LEU A 181 2.29 -15.63 -11.04
CA LEU A 181 2.67 -14.24 -11.21
C LEU A 181 3.82 -13.84 -10.28
N ASP A 182 3.78 -14.31 -9.02
CA ASP A 182 4.85 -14.02 -8.06
C ASP A 182 6.17 -14.65 -8.51
N VAL A 183 6.16 -15.93 -8.87
CA VAL A 183 7.36 -16.62 -9.41
C VAL A 183 7.90 -15.91 -10.65
N LEU A 184 7.04 -15.57 -11.62
CA LEU A 184 7.46 -14.83 -12.82
C LEU A 184 8.04 -13.47 -12.48
N SER A 185 7.48 -12.78 -11.49
CA SER A 185 7.95 -11.47 -11.05
C SER A 185 9.31 -11.57 -10.35
N VAL A 186 9.54 -12.58 -9.50
CA VAL A 186 10.85 -12.79 -8.85
C VAL A 186 11.90 -13.09 -9.91
N LEU A 187 11.58 -14.00 -10.84
CA LEU A 187 12.50 -14.38 -11.92
C LEU A 187 12.81 -13.18 -12.82
N GLY A 188 11.79 -12.44 -13.25
CA GLY A 188 11.94 -11.24 -14.08
C GLY A 188 12.80 -10.17 -13.40
N LEU A 189 12.50 -9.83 -12.15
CA LEU A 189 13.27 -8.85 -11.38
C LEU A 189 14.72 -9.31 -11.14
N SER A 190 14.93 -10.60 -10.87
CA SER A 190 16.28 -11.16 -10.69
C SER A 190 17.13 -11.11 -11.97
N ALA A 191 16.48 -11.20 -13.14
CA ALA A 191 17.17 -11.04 -14.43
C ALA A 191 17.50 -9.56 -14.71
N ILE A 192 16.70 -8.63 -14.19
CA ILE A 192 16.84 -7.19 -14.41
C ILE A 192 17.75 -6.55 -13.37
N SER A 193 17.92 -7.06 -12.16
CA SER A 193 18.74 -6.40 -11.14
C SER A 193 19.63 -7.36 -10.38
N LYS A 194 20.94 -7.03 -10.33
CA LYS A 194 21.96 -7.84 -9.66
C LYS A 194 22.13 -7.51 -8.16
N SER A 195 21.66 -6.33 -7.71
CA SER A 195 21.95 -5.82 -6.36
C SER A 195 20.73 -5.71 -5.45
N SER A 196 19.54 -5.47 -5.99
CA SER A 196 18.30 -5.41 -5.21
C SER A 196 17.09 -5.64 -6.11
N LEU A 197 16.01 -6.21 -5.58
CA LEU A 197 14.79 -6.38 -6.38
C LEU A 197 14.12 -5.05 -6.78
N GLY A 198 14.60 -3.90 -6.29
CA GLY A 198 14.19 -2.56 -6.75
C GLY A 198 12.69 -2.29 -6.64
N ILE A 199 11.97 -2.98 -5.75
CA ILE A 199 10.51 -2.95 -5.77
C ILE A 199 10.00 -1.68 -5.11
N GLU A 200 9.31 -0.87 -5.91
CA GLU A 200 8.44 0.21 -5.43
C GLU A 200 6.98 -0.25 -5.44
N TYR A 201 6.13 0.36 -4.61
CA TYR A 201 4.70 0.05 -4.60
C TYR A 201 4.01 0.30 -5.94
N GLY A 202 4.57 1.19 -6.77
CA GLY A 202 4.04 1.56 -8.08
C GLY A 202 4.45 0.64 -9.22
N VAL A 203 5.26 -0.42 -9.03
CA VAL A 203 5.72 -1.24 -10.17
C VAL A 203 4.71 -2.29 -10.58
N LEU A 204 4.74 -2.70 -11.85
CA LEU A 204 3.76 -3.60 -12.48
C LEU A 204 3.63 -4.95 -11.75
N PRO A 205 4.73 -5.64 -11.35
CA PRO A 205 4.62 -6.84 -10.51
C PRO A 205 3.75 -6.67 -9.27
N VAL A 206 4.03 -5.64 -8.46
CA VAL A 206 3.28 -5.36 -7.21
C VAL A 206 1.85 -4.98 -7.53
N PHE A 207 1.63 -4.20 -8.59
CA PHE A 207 0.31 -3.77 -9.01
C PHE A 207 -0.58 -4.96 -9.40
N LEU A 208 -0.07 -5.86 -10.22
CA LEU A 208 -0.83 -7.03 -10.66
C LEU A 208 -1.06 -8.01 -9.50
N LEU A 209 -0.03 -8.25 -8.69
CA LEU A 209 -0.10 -9.19 -7.57
C LEU A 209 -1.09 -8.70 -6.50
N SER A 210 -0.98 -7.43 -6.09
CA SER A 210 -1.92 -6.84 -5.14
C SER A 210 -3.36 -6.85 -5.68
N SER A 211 -3.56 -6.57 -6.97
CA SER A 211 -4.90 -6.57 -7.58
C SER A 211 -5.53 -7.97 -7.58
N LEU A 212 -4.74 -9.00 -7.88
CA LEU A 212 -5.19 -10.39 -7.84
C LEU A 212 -5.46 -10.87 -6.42
N ILE A 213 -4.57 -10.56 -5.46
CA ILE A 213 -4.78 -10.91 -4.05
C ILE A 213 -6.06 -10.23 -3.53
N PHE A 214 -6.22 -8.93 -3.80
CA PHE A 214 -7.41 -8.18 -3.38
C PHE A 214 -8.69 -8.79 -3.96
N TYR A 215 -8.70 -9.06 -5.26
CA TYR A 215 -9.83 -9.71 -5.92
C TYR A 215 -10.13 -11.09 -5.31
N SER A 216 -9.10 -11.87 -4.99
CA SER A 216 -9.24 -13.19 -4.36
C SER A 216 -9.88 -13.12 -2.98
N VAL A 217 -9.45 -12.16 -2.15
CA VAL A 217 -10.00 -11.93 -0.81
C VAL A 217 -11.50 -11.62 -0.88
N ILE A 218 -11.93 -10.78 -1.83
CA ILE A 218 -13.35 -10.45 -2.02
C ILE A 218 -14.16 -11.69 -2.42
N GLN A 219 -13.58 -12.60 -3.21
CA GLN A 219 -14.26 -13.82 -3.66
C GLN A 219 -14.36 -14.89 -2.57
N LEU A 220 -13.40 -14.94 -1.64
CA LEU A 220 -13.33 -15.96 -0.59
C LEU A 220 -14.53 -15.97 0.37
N LYS A 221 -15.21 -14.82 0.57
CA LYS A 221 -16.35 -14.66 1.50
C LYS A 221 -16.14 -15.42 2.81
N VAL A 222 -14.97 -15.24 3.44
CA VAL A 222 -14.57 -16.00 4.62
C VAL A 222 -15.55 -15.75 5.76
N VAL A 223 -16.12 -16.81 6.30
CA VAL A 223 -16.93 -16.78 7.54
C VAL A 223 -16.15 -17.46 8.65
N ILE A 224 -15.75 -16.68 9.66
CA ILE A 224 -15.02 -17.20 10.82
C ILE A 224 -16.04 -17.74 11.82
N LYS A 225 -16.10 -19.07 11.97
CA LYS A 225 -17.04 -19.72 12.91
C LYS A 225 -16.55 -19.73 14.36
N ASN A 226 -15.24 -19.69 14.58
CA ASN A 226 -14.64 -19.75 15.91
C ASN A 226 -14.70 -18.36 16.57
N GLY A 227 -15.41 -18.25 17.69
CA GLY A 227 -15.62 -16.97 18.39
C GLY A 227 -14.35 -16.36 18.99
N TRP A 228 -13.37 -17.17 19.40
CA TRP A 228 -12.07 -16.66 19.85
C TRP A 228 -11.28 -16.09 18.68
N LEU A 229 -11.20 -16.83 17.56
CA LEU A 229 -10.52 -16.38 16.36
C LEU A 229 -11.16 -15.09 15.81
N GLN A 230 -12.49 -14.98 15.86
CA GLN A 230 -13.20 -13.77 15.48
C GLN A 230 -12.80 -12.56 16.34
N LYS A 231 -12.68 -12.73 17.67
CA LYS A 231 -12.22 -11.66 18.57
C LYS A 231 -10.79 -11.23 18.25
N VAL A 232 -9.90 -12.18 17.99
CA VAL A 232 -8.50 -11.88 17.64
C VAL A 232 -8.43 -11.11 16.32
N VAL A 233 -9.14 -11.56 15.29
CA VAL A 233 -9.17 -10.89 13.98
C VAL A 233 -9.78 -9.49 14.09
N LEU A 234 -10.85 -9.32 14.87
CA LEU A 234 -11.46 -8.01 15.11
C LEU A 234 -10.48 -7.07 15.82
N PHE A 235 -9.82 -7.54 16.88
CA PHE A 235 -8.81 -6.77 17.60
C PHE A 235 -7.68 -6.31 16.68
N ILE A 236 -7.13 -7.20 15.85
CA ILE A 236 -6.07 -6.83 14.89
C ILE A 236 -6.59 -5.82 13.88
N SER A 237 -7.81 -6.01 13.36
CA SER A 237 -8.41 -5.11 12.37
C SER A 237 -8.63 -3.70 12.93
N GLU A 238 -9.06 -3.56 14.18
CA GLU A 238 -9.30 -2.27 14.82
C GLU A 238 -7.98 -1.56 15.18
N ASN A 239 -6.92 -2.34 15.44
CA ASN A 239 -5.61 -1.83 15.87
C ASN A 239 -4.54 -1.86 14.78
N THR A 240 -4.89 -2.06 13.52
CA THR A 240 -3.90 -2.21 12.43
C THR A 240 -2.99 -0.98 12.30
N LEU A 241 -3.55 0.24 12.39
CA LEU A 241 -2.77 1.48 12.30
C LEU A 241 -1.75 1.63 13.45
N PRO A 242 -2.13 1.56 14.74
CA PRO A 242 -1.16 1.67 15.82
C PRO A 242 -0.15 0.51 15.80
N ILE A 243 -0.56 -0.72 15.45
CA ILE A 243 0.37 -1.86 15.29
C ILE A 243 1.45 -1.52 14.25
N TYR A 244 1.05 -1.00 13.09
CA TYR A 244 1.98 -0.61 12.03
C TYR A 244 2.92 0.53 12.44
N LEU A 245 2.39 1.57 13.08
CA LEU A 245 3.22 2.71 13.48
C LEU A 245 4.21 2.37 14.59
N LEU A 246 3.81 1.52 15.53
CA LEU A 246 4.64 1.12 16.67
C LEU A 246 5.61 -0.02 16.34
N SER A 247 5.43 -0.73 15.22
CA SER A 247 6.36 -1.81 14.84
C SER A 247 7.78 -1.31 14.60
N VAL A 248 7.95 0.00 14.33
CA VAL A 248 9.28 0.66 14.25
C VAL A 248 10.12 0.42 15.50
N ILE A 249 9.47 0.31 16.67
CA ILE A 249 10.18 0.03 17.93
C ILE A 249 10.83 -1.35 17.86
N GLY A 250 10.13 -2.34 17.32
CA GLY A 250 10.68 -3.68 17.10
C GLY A 250 11.89 -3.65 16.17
N ASP A 251 11.77 -2.93 15.05
CA ASP A 251 12.84 -2.85 14.05
C ASP A 251 14.12 -2.18 14.57
N TYR A 252 13.99 -1.11 15.33
CA TYR A 252 15.14 -0.34 15.81
C TYR A 252 15.71 -0.87 17.13
N TYR A 253 14.91 -1.49 17.98
CA TYR A 253 15.32 -1.83 19.34
C TYR A 253 15.30 -3.32 19.66
N TRP A 254 14.49 -4.15 19.00
CA TRP A 254 14.38 -5.57 19.35
C TRP A 254 15.06 -6.49 18.35
N TYR A 255 14.81 -6.33 17.05
CA TYR A 255 15.44 -7.16 16.02
C TYR A 255 16.96 -7.10 16.03
N PRO A 256 17.63 -5.96 16.28
CA PRO A 256 19.09 -5.91 16.38
C PRO A 256 19.67 -6.69 17.58
N ILE A 257 18.86 -7.05 18.57
CA ILE A 257 19.29 -7.83 19.75
C ILE A 257 19.19 -9.34 19.49
N LEU A 258 18.37 -9.76 18.52
CA LEU A 258 18.25 -11.18 18.18
C LEU A 258 19.56 -11.67 17.55
N PRO A 259 20.07 -12.84 17.96
CA PRO A 259 21.26 -13.41 17.33
C PRO A 259 21.00 -13.58 15.83
N ASN A 260 21.96 -13.16 15.01
CA ASN A 260 21.93 -13.45 13.58
C ASN A 260 21.93 -14.97 13.41
N PHE A 261 20.80 -15.53 12.96
CA PHE A 261 20.77 -16.90 12.47
C PHE A 261 21.48 -16.89 11.12
N GLU A 262 22.79 -17.20 11.14
CA GLU A 262 23.57 -17.54 9.94
C GLU A 262 23.13 -18.87 9.33
#